data_AF-A0A0P7YMK3-F1
#
_entry.id   AF-A0A0P7YMK3-F1
#
_cell.length_a   1.000
_cell.length_b   1.000
_cell.length_c   1.000
_cell.angle_alpha   90.00
_cell.angle_beta   90.00
_cell.angle_gamma   90.00
#
_symmetry.space_group_name_H-M   'P 1'
#
loop_
_entity.id
_entity.type
_entity.pdbx_description
1 polymer ?
#
loop_
_entity_poly.entity_id
_entity_poly.type
_entity_poly.pdbx_seq_one_letter_code
_entity_poly.pdbx_strand_id
1 'polypeptide(L)'
;MDLGNIIYIIAIIIYFIYQATSGKKKAKNPEMPDNQSPEDESKPVTFEDLLKEIRDIQEGKPKEEAKPKPKPQTPPKRRESFEPIKAEKVPTSSYKPLEEQDDEIQYYKGAFENLDPKSVKTSEGIPEIPSSSSGERLIKYRSKQKVNPYAKLVKNKDSLKNAIVLKEILDRRHF
;
A
#
# COMPACT_ATOMS: atom_id res chain seq x y z
N MET A 1 -29.12 24.74 15.24
CA MET A 1 -28.81 24.33 13.86
C MET A 1 -29.76 25.06 12.96
N ASP A 2 -29.26 25.94 12.11
CA ASP A 2 -30.10 26.85 11.32
C ASP A 2 -30.95 26.10 10.30
N LEU A 3 -32.19 26.54 10.11
CA LEU A 3 -33.14 25.92 9.19
C LEU A 3 -32.58 25.87 7.76
N GLY A 4 -31.80 26.88 7.37
CA GLY A 4 -31.08 26.92 6.09
C GLY A 4 -30.03 25.81 5.96
N ASN A 5 -29.30 25.48 7.02
CA ASN A 5 -28.32 24.40 7.02
C ASN A 5 -29.01 23.03 6.91
N ILE A 6 -30.15 22.85 7.58
CA ILE A 6 -30.97 21.63 7.43
C ILE A 6 -31.43 21.46 5.98
N ILE A 7 -31.95 22.52 5.36
CA ILE A 7 -32.44 22.48 3.96
C ILE A 7 -31.28 22.16 2.99
N TYR A 8 -30.11 22.75 3.19
CA TYR A 8 -28.92 22.50 2.37
C TYR A 8 -28.43 21.05 2.47
N ILE A 9 -28.41 20.48 3.68
CA ILE A 9 -28.04 19.07 3.90
C ILE A 9 -29.05 18.13 3.21
N ILE A 10 -30.34 18.42 3.31
CA ILE A 10 -31.39 17.63 2.63
C ILE A 10 -31.22 17.69 1.11
N ALA A 11 -30.93 18.86 0.54
CA ALA A 11 -30.71 19.03 -0.90
C ALA A 11 -29.51 18.21 -1.41
N ILE A 12 -28.40 18.19 -0.67
CA ILE A 12 -27.22 17.38 -1.03
C ILE A 12 -27.53 15.89 -0.98
N ILE A 13 -28.26 15.43 0.05
CA ILE A 13 -28.62 14.01 0.19
C ILE A 13 -29.52 13.58 -0.98
N ILE A 14 -30.52 14.38 -1.34
CA ILE A 14 -31.39 14.11 -2.49
C ILE A 14 -30.59 14.08 -3.79
N TYR A 15 -29.67 15.03 -3.98
CA TYR A 15 -28.80 15.07 -5.15
C TYR A 15 -27.92 13.81 -5.25
N PHE A 16 -27.36 13.35 -4.13
CA PHE A 16 -26.51 12.16 -4.10
C PHE A 16 -27.30 10.88 -4.36
N ILE A 17 -28.52 10.78 -3.80
CA ILE A 17 -29.42 9.66 -4.08
C ILE A 17 -29.83 9.68 -5.55
N TYR A 18 -30.15 10.86 -6.12
CA TYR A 18 -30.48 11.00 -7.53
C TYR A 18 -29.30 10.62 -8.43
N GLN A 19 -28.07 11.03 -8.10
CA GLN A 19 -26.85 10.67 -8.83
C GLN A 19 -26.58 9.16 -8.78
N ALA A 20 -26.74 8.55 -7.60
CA ALA A 20 -26.48 7.12 -7.39
C ALA A 20 -27.56 6.22 -8.00
N THR A 21 -28.81 6.72 -8.09
CA THR A 21 -29.95 5.95 -8.63
C THR A 21 -30.22 6.21 -10.11
N SER A 22 -29.81 7.36 -10.66
CA SER A 22 -29.97 7.70 -12.08
C SER A 22 -28.95 7.03 -13.01
N GLY A 23 -28.36 5.92 -12.55
CA GLY A 23 -27.48 5.09 -13.34
C GLY A 23 -28.17 4.66 -14.64
N LYS A 24 -27.57 5.13 -15.76
CA LYS A 24 -27.79 4.74 -17.16
C LYS A 24 -28.75 5.61 -17.98
N LYS A 25 -28.47 6.90 -18.20
CA LYS A 25 -28.56 7.52 -19.56
C LYS A 25 -27.53 8.66 -19.72
N LYS A 26 -26.48 8.35 -20.47
CA LYS A 26 -25.57 9.26 -21.20
C LYS A 26 -24.94 10.42 -20.42
N ALA A 27 -23.81 10.15 -19.75
CA ALA A 27 -22.77 11.15 -19.60
C ALA A 27 -21.99 11.22 -20.92
N LYS A 28 -22.39 12.15 -21.79
CA LYS A 28 -21.57 12.66 -22.89
C LYS A 28 -20.47 13.48 -22.22
N ASN A 29 -19.23 12.97 -22.24
CA ASN A 29 -18.04 13.67 -21.74
C ASN A 29 -17.99 15.09 -22.31
N PRO A 30 -17.90 16.14 -21.47
CA PRO A 30 -17.32 17.40 -21.90
C PRO A 30 -15.83 17.40 -21.54
N GLU A 31 -15.02 17.73 -22.55
CA GLU A 31 -13.68 18.33 -22.43
C GLU A 31 -12.52 17.44 -21.94
N MET A 32 -11.71 16.93 -22.88
CA MET A 32 -10.27 17.30 -23.05
C MET A 32 -9.59 16.47 -24.17
N PRO A 33 -8.43 16.91 -24.69
CA PRO A 33 -8.31 17.37 -26.06
C PRO A 33 -7.66 16.35 -27.00
N ASP A 34 -7.78 16.70 -28.28
CA ASP A 34 -7.06 16.18 -29.42
C ASP A 34 -5.57 15.94 -29.07
N ASN A 35 -5.14 14.69 -29.06
CA ASN A 35 -3.73 14.36 -29.12
C ASN A 35 -3.54 13.26 -30.17
N GLN A 36 -3.08 13.71 -31.33
CA GLN A 36 -2.65 12.89 -32.44
C GLN A 36 -1.50 11.98 -32.01
N SER A 37 -1.63 10.68 -32.22
CA SER A 37 -0.49 9.78 -32.53
C SER A 37 -0.97 8.42 -32.99
N PRO A 38 -0.14 7.71 -33.77
CA PRO A 38 -0.53 7.14 -35.04
C PRO A 38 -1.06 5.71 -34.93
N GLU A 39 -1.69 5.31 -36.03
CA GLU A 39 -1.98 3.95 -36.47
C GLU A 39 -1.08 2.88 -35.83
N ASP A 40 -1.64 2.14 -34.89
CA ASP A 40 -1.39 0.71 -34.76
C ASP A 40 -2.77 0.06 -34.86
N GLU A 41 -3.01 -0.67 -35.94
CA GLU A 41 -4.18 -1.53 -36.12
C GLU A 41 -4.15 -2.63 -35.06
N SER A 42 -4.54 -2.31 -33.83
CA SER A 42 -4.79 -3.29 -32.79
C SER A 42 -6.05 -4.05 -33.18
N LYS A 43 -5.87 -5.13 -33.95
CA LYS A 43 -6.93 -6.11 -34.19
C LYS A 43 -7.58 -6.42 -32.84
N PRO A 44 -8.92 -6.29 -32.70
CA PRO A 44 -9.57 -6.53 -31.43
C PRO A 44 -9.40 -8.02 -31.09
N VAL A 45 -8.53 -8.31 -30.13
CA VAL A 45 -8.30 -9.67 -29.63
C VAL A 45 -9.61 -10.13 -28.99
N THR A 46 -10.29 -11.08 -29.64
CA THR A 46 -11.54 -11.62 -29.12
C THR A 46 -11.24 -12.64 -28.02
N PHE A 47 -12.20 -12.85 -27.13
CA PHE A 47 -12.05 -13.77 -26.00
C PHE A 47 -11.75 -15.21 -26.44
N GLU A 48 -12.26 -15.62 -27.61
CA GLU A 48 -11.94 -16.92 -28.21
C GLU A 48 -10.46 -17.06 -28.56
N ASP A 49 -9.82 -15.98 -29.01
CA ASP A 49 -8.41 -15.97 -29.37
C ASP A 49 -7.52 -16.07 -28.12
N LEU A 50 -7.89 -15.40 -27.04
CA LEU A 50 -7.25 -15.53 -25.72
C LEU A 50 -7.38 -16.94 -25.13
N LEU A 51 -8.55 -17.57 -25.26
CA LEU A 51 -8.74 -18.95 -24.80
C LEU A 51 -7.91 -19.94 -25.62
N LYS A 52 -7.80 -19.70 -26.92
CA LYS A 52 -6.96 -20.51 -27.81
C LYS A 52 -5.48 -20.34 -27.46
N GLU A 53 -5.03 -19.12 -27.20
CA GLU A 53 -3.67 -18.81 -26.78
C GLU A 53 -3.30 -19.51 -25.47
N ILE A 54 -4.17 -19.45 -24.45
CA ILE A 54 -3.94 -20.13 -23.17
C ILE A 54 -3.84 -21.66 -23.37
N ARG A 55 -4.65 -22.22 -24.26
CA ARG A 55 -4.64 -23.66 -24.57
C ARG A 55 -3.38 -24.08 -25.31
N ASP A 56 -2.91 -23.30 -26.27
CA ASP A 56 -1.67 -23.58 -27.00
C ASP A 56 -0.42 -23.48 -26.10
N ILE A 57 -0.42 -22.57 -25.11
CA ILE A 57 0.61 -22.50 -24.06
C ILE A 57 0.60 -23.76 -23.19
N GLN A 58 -0.58 -24.26 -22.81
CA GLN A 58 -0.72 -25.46 -21.97
C GLN A 58 -0.38 -26.75 -22.73
N GLU A 59 -0.71 -26.83 -24.02
CA GLU A 59 -0.40 -27.97 -24.90
C GLU A 59 1.08 -27.97 -25.35
N GLY A 60 1.87 -26.97 -24.94
CA GLY A 60 3.32 -26.95 -25.15
C GLY A 60 3.74 -26.83 -26.62
N LYS A 61 2.88 -26.30 -27.50
CA LYS A 61 3.26 -26.04 -28.89
C LYS A 61 4.18 -24.81 -28.92
N PRO A 62 5.47 -24.96 -29.27
CA PRO A 62 6.34 -23.81 -29.39
C PRO A 62 5.92 -23.00 -30.62
N LYS A 63 5.57 -21.73 -30.41
CA LYS A 63 5.48 -20.74 -31.48
C LYS A 63 6.86 -20.66 -32.14
N GLU A 64 6.96 -21.02 -33.42
CA GLU A 64 8.16 -20.83 -34.23
C GLU A 64 8.43 -19.34 -34.44
N GLU A 65 8.99 -18.69 -33.42
CA GLU A 65 9.77 -17.47 -33.63
C GLU A 65 11.22 -17.89 -33.79
N ALA A 66 11.67 -17.97 -35.04
CA ALA A 66 13.04 -18.25 -35.43
C ALA A 66 13.98 -17.18 -34.85
N LYS A 67 14.54 -17.44 -33.66
CA LYS A 67 15.69 -16.70 -33.13
C LYS A 67 16.97 -17.40 -33.60
N PRO A 68 17.95 -16.68 -34.19
CA PRO A 68 19.18 -17.30 -34.65
C PRO A 68 19.95 -17.90 -33.46
N LYS A 69 20.38 -19.16 -33.61
CA LYS A 69 21.18 -19.89 -32.62
C LYS A 69 22.46 -19.11 -32.30
N PRO A 70 22.75 -18.78 -31.02
CA PRO A 70 24.08 -18.28 -30.66
C PRO A 70 25.09 -19.42 -30.75
N LYS A 71 26.26 -19.14 -31.32
CA LYS A 71 27.40 -20.07 -31.42
C LYS A 71 27.81 -20.57 -30.02
N PRO A 72 28.23 -21.84 -29.87
CA PRO A 72 28.69 -22.36 -28.58
C PRO A 72 29.98 -21.64 -28.17
N GLN A 73 29.92 -20.86 -27.10
CA GLN A 73 31.11 -20.39 -26.39
C GLN A 73 31.61 -21.54 -25.51
N THR A 74 32.90 -21.84 -25.60
CA THR A 74 33.59 -22.79 -24.74
C THR A 74 33.47 -22.35 -23.27
N PRO A 75 33.16 -23.27 -22.32
CA PRO A 75 33.08 -22.90 -20.92
C PRO A 75 34.49 -22.57 -20.39
N PRO A 76 34.66 -21.47 -19.62
CA PRO A 76 35.94 -21.22 -18.97
C PRO A 76 36.21 -22.30 -17.92
N LYS A 77 37.47 -22.77 -17.86
CA LYS A 77 37.94 -23.69 -16.83
C LYS A 77 37.60 -23.15 -15.44
N ARG A 78 36.82 -23.93 -14.69
CA ARG A 78 36.47 -23.70 -13.28
C ARG A 78 37.76 -23.58 -12.47
N ARG A 79 38.01 -22.42 -11.86
CA ARG A 79 39.06 -22.30 -10.84
C ARG A 79 38.52 -22.94 -9.55
N GLU A 80 39.11 -24.06 -9.17
CA GLU A 80 38.88 -24.71 -7.89
C GLU A 80 39.78 -24.07 -6.84
N SER A 81 39.20 -23.14 -6.06
CA SER A 81 39.49 -22.92 -4.64
C SER A 81 38.85 -21.59 -4.25
N PHE A 82 37.67 -21.67 -3.63
CA PHE A 82 37.20 -20.59 -2.79
C PHE A 82 37.58 -20.99 -1.37
N GLU A 83 38.55 -20.30 -0.78
CA GLU A 83 38.75 -20.37 0.66
C GLU A 83 37.50 -19.79 1.36
N PRO A 84 36.99 -20.44 2.41
CA PRO A 84 35.83 -19.93 3.12
C PRO A 84 36.23 -18.64 3.83
N ILE A 85 35.75 -17.50 3.33
CA ILE A 85 35.82 -16.22 4.03
C ILE A 85 35.06 -16.41 5.34
N LYS A 86 35.79 -16.43 6.46
CA LYS A 86 35.19 -16.45 7.80
C LYS A 86 34.46 -15.12 7.96
N ALA A 87 33.13 -15.16 7.88
CA ALA A 87 32.29 -14.00 8.13
C ALA A 87 32.51 -13.55 9.57
N GLU A 88 33.23 -12.44 9.75
CA GLU A 88 33.34 -11.77 11.03
C GLU A 88 31.94 -11.28 11.41
N LYS A 89 31.50 -11.64 12.63
CA LYS A 89 30.16 -11.27 13.12
C LYS A 89 30.14 -9.76 13.35
N VAL A 90 29.58 -9.02 12.39
CA VAL A 90 29.28 -7.61 12.57
C VAL A 90 28.33 -7.50 13.77
N PRO A 91 28.65 -6.68 14.80
CA PRO A 91 27.74 -6.50 15.92
C PRO A 91 26.44 -5.92 15.40
N THR A 92 25.33 -6.60 15.68
CA THR A 92 24.00 -6.07 15.41
C THR A 92 23.83 -4.78 16.22
N SER A 93 23.87 -3.63 15.56
CA SER A 93 23.58 -2.36 16.22
C SER A 93 22.14 -2.42 16.71
N SER A 94 21.95 -2.47 18.02
CA SER A 94 20.63 -2.29 18.62
C SER A 94 20.13 -0.91 18.20
N TYR A 95 19.04 -0.89 17.43
CA TYR A 95 18.41 0.36 17.03
C TYR A 95 17.87 1.05 18.28
N LYS A 96 18.47 2.18 18.66
CA LYS A 96 17.91 3.04 19.70
C LYS A 96 16.78 3.87 19.08
N PRO A 97 15.65 4.04 19.77
CA PRO A 97 14.60 4.94 19.31
C PRO A 97 15.17 6.34 19.03
N LEU A 98 14.71 6.99 17.96
CA LEU A 98 15.13 8.35 17.59
C LEU A 98 14.95 9.36 18.74
N GLU A 99 13.98 9.14 19.62
CA GLU A 99 13.71 9.97 20.81
C GLU A 99 14.89 10.01 21.81
N GLU A 100 15.75 8.99 21.82
CA GLU A 100 16.92 8.92 22.70
C GLU A 100 18.20 9.47 22.05
N GLN A 101 18.20 9.69 20.74
CA GLN A 101 19.39 10.09 19.99
C GLN A 101 19.47 11.60 19.74
N ASP A 102 18.37 12.32 19.93
CA ASP A 102 18.26 13.74 19.63
C ASP A 102 18.22 14.56 20.92
N ASP A 103 19.31 15.27 21.19
CA ASP A 103 19.46 16.16 22.34
C ASP A 103 18.40 17.27 22.35
N GLU A 104 17.93 17.69 21.17
CA GLU A 104 16.89 18.70 21.03
C GLU A 104 15.53 18.19 21.53
N ILE A 105 15.18 16.93 21.23
CA ILE A 105 13.95 16.31 21.71
C ILE A 105 13.95 16.18 23.23
N GLN A 106 15.11 15.85 23.83
CA GLN A 106 15.25 15.78 25.28
C GLN A 106 15.12 17.14 25.95
N TYR A 107 15.66 18.20 25.32
CA TYR A 107 15.59 19.56 25.84
C TYR A 107 14.14 20.09 25.96
N TYR A 108 13.27 19.76 25.01
CA TYR A 108 11.87 20.18 25.05
C TYR A 108 10.93 19.20 25.77
N LYS A 109 11.44 18.05 26.21
CA LYS A 109 10.66 17.06 26.96
C LYS A 109 10.24 17.65 28.32
N GLY A 110 8.93 17.76 28.56
CA GLY A 110 8.37 18.33 29.79
C GLY A 110 8.12 19.84 29.78
N ALA A 111 8.49 20.55 28.70
CA ALA A 111 8.22 21.99 28.58
C ALA A 111 6.71 22.31 28.62
N PHE A 112 5.87 21.39 28.15
CA PHE A 112 4.42 21.54 28.14
C PHE A 112 3.73 20.99 29.40
N GLU A 113 4.43 20.20 30.22
CA GLU A 113 3.84 19.58 31.42
C GLU A 113 3.66 20.58 32.56
N ASN A 114 4.49 21.63 32.60
CA ASN A 114 4.47 22.67 33.63
C ASN A 114 3.71 23.94 33.23
N LEU A 115 3.00 23.93 32.10
CA LEU A 115 2.21 25.09 31.68
C LEU A 115 0.90 25.15 32.46
N ASP A 116 0.66 26.29 33.11
CA ASP A 116 -0.62 26.56 33.75
C ASP A 116 -1.75 26.45 32.72
N PRO A 117 -2.80 25.63 32.95
CA PRO A 117 -3.89 25.47 31.99
C PRO A 117 -4.67 26.78 31.77
N LYS A 118 -4.46 27.79 32.62
CA LYS A 118 -5.01 29.15 32.47
C LYS A 118 -4.19 30.04 31.51
N SER A 119 -2.89 29.82 31.37
CA SER A 119 -2.05 30.58 30.42
C SER A 119 -2.19 30.07 28.98
N VAL A 120 -2.68 28.84 28.81
CA VAL A 120 -2.95 28.20 27.51
C VAL A 120 -4.34 28.59 26.96
N LYS A 121 -5.20 29.19 27.79
CA LYS A 121 -6.46 29.76 27.30
C LYS A 121 -6.14 30.99 26.45
N THR A 122 -6.84 31.13 25.32
CA THR A 122 -6.82 32.36 24.53
C THR A 122 -7.11 33.55 25.44
N SER A 123 -6.36 34.64 25.26
CA SER A 123 -6.44 35.88 26.04
C SER A 123 -7.87 36.29 26.38
N GLU A 124 -8.08 36.91 27.54
CA GLU A 124 -9.38 37.40 27.99
C GLU A 124 -10.13 38.13 26.87
N GLY A 125 -11.28 37.60 26.45
CA GLY A 125 -12.14 38.18 25.40
C GLY A 125 -12.25 37.40 24.09
N ILE A 126 -11.45 36.35 23.86
CA ILE A 126 -11.60 35.49 22.68
C ILE A 126 -12.47 34.28 23.05
N PRO A 127 -13.60 34.03 22.35
CA PRO A 127 -14.43 32.85 22.61
C PRO A 127 -13.62 31.57 22.34
N GLU A 128 -13.68 30.63 23.27
CA GLU A 128 -13.02 29.32 23.14
C GLU A 128 -13.53 28.66 21.84
N ILE A 129 -12.63 28.52 20.86
CA ILE A 129 -12.93 27.77 19.64
C ILE A 129 -13.17 26.33 20.09
N PRO A 130 -14.30 25.69 19.71
CA PRO A 130 -14.53 24.29 20.02
C PRO A 130 -13.44 23.47 19.32
N SER A 131 -12.36 23.18 20.04
CA SER A 131 -11.30 22.33 19.53
C SER A 131 -11.94 20.96 19.34
N SER A 132 -12.18 20.57 18.10
CA SER A 132 -12.61 19.22 17.78
C SER A 132 -11.40 18.33 18.03
N SER A 133 -11.18 17.98 19.31
CA SER A 133 -10.35 16.87 19.80
C SER A 133 -9.39 16.34 18.73
N SER A 134 -8.28 17.05 18.52
CA SER A 134 -7.21 16.62 17.62
C SER A 134 -6.69 15.22 18.01
N GLY A 135 -6.84 14.83 19.28
CA GLY A 135 -6.57 13.48 19.77
C GLY A 135 -7.56 12.41 19.29
N GLU A 136 -8.87 12.67 19.26
CA GLU A 136 -9.85 11.63 18.86
C GLU A 136 -9.80 11.32 17.37
N ARG A 137 -9.47 12.32 16.53
CA ARG A 137 -9.26 12.09 15.10
C ARG A 137 -8.02 11.21 14.86
N LEU A 138 -6.92 11.44 15.58
CA LEU A 138 -5.70 10.63 15.43
C LEU A 138 -5.86 9.18 15.93
N ILE A 139 -6.62 8.95 17.01
CA ILE A 139 -6.88 7.60 17.54
C ILE A 139 -7.70 6.76 16.54
N LYS A 140 -8.62 7.38 15.78
CA LYS A 140 -9.43 6.68 14.75
C LYS A 140 -8.61 6.16 13.58
N TYR A 141 -7.46 6.77 13.27
CA TYR A 141 -6.56 6.29 12.22
C TYR A 141 -5.56 5.24 12.72
N ARG A 142 -5.24 5.21 14.02
CA ARG A 142 -4.30 4.23 14.61
C ARG A 142 -4.95 2.87 14.89
N SER A 143 -6.28 2.81 15.06
CA SER A 143 -6.99 1.60 15.51
C SER A 143 -7.24 0.53 14.44
N LYS A 144 -7.01 0.82 13.16
CA LYS A 144 -7.12 -0.19 12.09
C LYS A 144 -5.74 -0.64 11.64
N GLN A 145 -4.96 -1.22 12.56
CA GLN A 145 -3.81 -2.03 12.14
C GLN A 145 -4.35 -3.13 11.22
N LYS A 146 -4.03 -3.06 9.92
CA LYS A 146 -4.37 -4.10 8.94
C LYS A 146 -3.76 -5.39 9.43
N VAL A 147 -4.58 -6.28 9.99
CA VAL A 147 -4.12 -7.60 10.43
C VAL A 147 -3.82 -8.40 9.18
N ASN A 148 -2.54 -8.73 8.97
CA ASN A 148 -2.11 -9.56 7.85
C ASN A 148 -2.87 -10.91 7.90
N PRO A 149 -3.50 -11.37 6.81
CA PRO A 149 -4.22 -12.65 6.77
C PRO A 149 -3.36 -13.84 7.27
N TYR A 150 -2.07 -13.86 6.92
CA TYR A 150 -1.15 -14.93 7.33
C TYR A 150 -0.85 -14.90 8.84
N ALA A 151 -0.88 -13.73 9.47
CA ALA A 151 -0.68 -13.60 10.91
C ALA A 151 -1.83 -14.24 11.71
N LYS A 152 -3.04 -14.33 11.13
CA LYS A 152 -4.16 -15.04 11.75
C LYS A 152 -3.93 -16.55 11.76
N LEU A 153 -3.34 -17.09 10.69
CA LEU A 153 -3.04 -18.52 10.59
C LEU A 153 -2.03 -18.97 11.65
N VAL A 154 -1.01 -18.16 11.94
CA VAL A 154 -0.01 -18.48 12.97
C VAL A 154 -0.55 -18.33 14.40
N LYS A 155 -1.41 -17.34 14.64
CA LYS A 155 -1.96 -17.06 15.98
C LYS A 155 -3.09 -18.01 16.39
N ASN A 156 -3.83 -18.54 15.42
CA ASN A 156 -4.97 -19.42 15.69
C ASN A 156 -4.50 -20.87 15.92
N LYS A 157 -4.81 -21.42 17.11
CA LYS A 157 -4.43 -22.79 17.50
C LYS A 157 -5.06 -23.86 16.59
N ASP A 158 -6.26 -23.59 16.07
CA ASP A 158 -6.98 -24.51 15.18
C ASP A 158 -6.33 -24.63 13.79
N SER A 159 -5.45 -23.67 13.42
CA SER A 159 -4.75 -23.64 12.13
C SER A 159 -3.29 -24.07 12.24
N LEU A 160 -2.95 -24.94 13.19
CA LEU A 160 -1.57 -25.38 13.44
C LEU A 160 -0.87 -25.92 12.19
N LYS A 161 -1.56 -26.74 11.38
CA LYS A 161 -1.01 -27.28 10.13
C LYS A 161 -0.61 -26.17 9.15
N ASN A 162 -1.49 -25.19 8.96
CA ASN A 162 -1.26 -24.06 8.08
C ASN A 162 -0.16 -23.14 8.63
N ALA A 163 -0.11 -22.95 9.95
CA ALA A 163 0.95 -22.20 10.61
C ALA A 163 2.34 -22.82 10.37
N ILE A 164 2.43 -24.15 10.48
CA ILE A 164 3.68 -24.90 10.24
C ILE A 164 4.11 -24.77 8.78
N VAL A 165 3.19 -24.94 7.83
CA VAL A 165 3.48 -24.78 6.40
C VAL A 165 3.92 -23.35 6.08
N LEU A 166 3.21 -22.35 6.60
CA LEU A 166 3.54 -20.95 6.40
C LEU A 166 4.93 -20.61 6.98
N LYS A 167 5.24 -21.13 8.17
CA LYS A 167 6.57 -21.00 8.78
C LYS A 167 7.65 -21.59 7.88
N GLU A 168 7.43 -22.80 7.37
CA GLU A 168 8.36 -23.50 6.48
C GLU A 168 8.57 -22.75 5.15
N ILE A 169 7.55 -22.06 4.63
CA ILE A 169 7.68 -21.24 3.43
C ILE A 169 8.51 -19.98 3.73
N LEU A 170 8.23 -19.31 4.85
CA LEU A 170 8.89 -18.06 5.24
C LEU A 170 10.35 -18.26 5.69
N ASP A 171 10.70 -19.42 6.26
CA ASP A 171 12.06 -19.72 6.71
C ASP A 171 13.02 -20.06 5.53
N ARG A 172 12.52 -20.15 4.29
CA ARG A 172 13.35 -20.44 3.10
C ARG A 172 14.07 -19.19 2.60
N ARG A 173 15.36 -19.34 2.28
CA ARG A 173 16.30 -18.26 1.90
C ARG A 173 15.87 -17.33 0.74
N HIS A 174 14.87 -17.71 -0.05
CA HIS A 174 14.45 -16.98 -1.25
C HIS A 174 13.00 -16.46 -1.16
N PHE A 175 12.40 -16.51 0.03
CA PHE A 175 11.12 -15.89 0.35
C PHE A 175 11.28 -14.86 1.47
#